data_AF-A0A957FUU4-F1
#
_entry.id   AF-A0A957FUU4-F1
#
_cell.length_a   1.000
_cell.length_b   1.000
_cell.length_c   1.000
_cell.angle_alpha   90.00
_cell.angle_beta   90.00
_cell.angle_gamma   90.00
#
_symmetry.space_group_name_H-M   'P 1'
#
loop_
_entity.id
_entity.type
_entity.pdbx_description
1 polymer ?
#
loop_
_entity_poly.entity_id
_entity_poly.type
_entity_poly.pdbx_seq_one_letter_code
_entity_poly.pdbx_strand_id
1 'polypeptide(L)'
;MLNQPIRPVGIVGYGAYVPRYRLPGREISRIWTAGNSRSPVREKSVPGLDEDTATMSIEAARNALARAQIDPRSIRAVWVGSESHPYAVKPTGTIVAEAIGATPATLAADWQFACKAGTEAMQAAIGFVGSGMADHVLAIGMDTAQGRPGDALEYTAGAGGAAYLFGPAEEA
;
A
#
# COMPACT_ATOMS: atom_id res chain seq x y z
N MET A 1 7.31 -25.92 14.96
CA MET A 1 7.92 -24.66 14.44
C MET A 1 7.07 -23.50 14.92
N LEU A 2 7.69 -22.40 15.36
CA LEU A 2 6.98 -21.18 15.76
C LEU A 2 6.65 -20.34 14.51
N ASN A 3 5.54 -19.61 14.54
CA ASN A 3 5.12 -18.67 13.48
C ASN A 3 5.01 -19.29 12.07
N GLN A 4 4.62 -20.58 11.99
CA GLN A 4 4.27 -21.21 10.73
C GLN A 4 2.75 -21.33 10.60
N PRO A 5 2.18 -20.97 9.45
CA PRO A 5 0.77 -21.16 9.21
C PRO A 5 0.42 -22.65 9.12
N ILE A 6 -0.81 -23.01 9.50
CA ILE A 6 -1.32 -24.39 9.42
C ILE A 6 -1.56 -24.76 7.95
N ARG A 7 -2.18 -23.85 7.19
CA ARG A 7 -2.34 -23.93 5.74
C ARG A 7 -1.22 -23.15 5.05
N PRO A 8 -0.51 -23.71 4.06
CA PRO A 8 0.41 -22.95 3.22
C PRO A 8 -0.26 -21.71 2.59
N VAL A 9 0.43 -20.56 2.61
CA VAL A 9 -0.10 -19.28 2.11
C VAL A 9 0.79 -18.75 0.99
N GLY A 10 0.18 -18.24 -0.07
CA GLY A 10 0.84 -17.60 -1.20
C GLY A 10 0.26 -16.23 -1.54
N ILE A 11 0.97 -15.49 -2.40
CA ILE A 11 0.45 -14.25 -3.02
C ILE A 11 -0.23 -14.67 -4.32
N VAL A 12 -1.56 -14.64 -4.35
CA VAL A 12 -2.39 -15.09 -5.48
C VAL A 12 -2.75 -13.95 -6.44
N GLY A 13 -2.42 -12.71 -6.06
CA GLY A 13 -2.59 -11.53 -6.89
C GLY A 13 -1.79 -10.35 -6.37
N TYR A 14 -1.38 -9.46 -7.26
CA TYR A 14 -0.65 -8.25 -6.87
C TYR A 14 -0.97 -7.07 -7.77
N GLY A 15 -0.80 -5.86 -7.26
CA GLY A 15 -0.96 -4.63 -8.00
C GLY A 15 -0.10 -3.54 -7.42
N ALA A 16 0.26 -2.55 -8.23
CA ALA A 16 1.03 -1.41 -7.78
C ALA A 16 0.43 -0.14 -8.35
N TYR A 17 0.70 0.97 -7.67
CA TYR A 17 0.38 2.30 -8.15
C TYR A 17 1.54 3.25 -7.83
N VAL A 18 1.91 4.05 -8.83
CA VAL A 18 2.86 5.14 -8.69
C VAL A 18 2.25 6.33 -9.41
N PRO A 19 2.11 7.50 -8.75
CA PRO A 19 1.55 8.69 -9.38
C PRO A 19 2.23 9.04 -10.70
N ARG A 20 1.57 9.83 -11.54
CA ARG A 20 2.15 10.24 -12.84
C ARG A 20 3.15 11.38 -12.71
N TYR A 21 2.92 12.33 -11.79
CA TYR A 21 3.76 13.52 -11.68
C TYR A 21 5.15 13.21 -11.11
N ARG A 22 6.16 13.92 -11.61
CA ARG A 22 7.57 13.73 -11.23
C ARG A 22 8.19 15.08 -10.87
N LEU A 23 8.91 15.13 -9.75
CA LEU A 23 9.74 16.26 -9.36
C LEU A 23 11.22 15.90 -9.54
N PRO A 24 11.92 16.49 -10.51
CA PRO A 24 13.36 16.26 -10.69
C PRO A 24 14.15 16.76 -9.48
N GLY A 25 15.11 15.95 -9.01
CA GLY A 25 15.95 16.32 -7.87
C GLY A 25 16.78 17.59 -8.11
N ARG A 26 17.10 17.89 -9.38
CA ARG A 26 17.75 19.14 -9.78
C ARG A 26 16.91 20.39 -9.49
N GLU A 27 15.57 20.29 -9.53
CA GLU A 27 14.70 21.44 -9.25
C GLU A 27 14.69 21.76 -7.76
N ILE A 28 14.71 20.72 -6.91
CA ILE A 28 14.85 20.88 -5.45
C ILE A 28 16.19 21.56 -5.12
N SER A 29 17.28 21.10 -5.73
CA SER A 29 18.60 21.74 -5.58
C SER A 29 18.64 23.18 -6.08
N ARG A 30 18.00 23.46 -7.23
CA ARG A 30 17.91 24.81 -7.80
C ARG A 30 17.19 25.77 -6.85
N ILE A 31 16.09 25.34 -6.24
CA ILE A 31 15.29 26.18 -5.32
C ILE A 31 16.00 26.39 -3.98
N TRP A 32 16.52 25.33 -3.36
CA TRP A 32 17.01 25.42 -1.98
C TRP A 32 18.50 25.75 -1.85
N THR A 33 19.30 25.48 -2.89
CA THR A 33 20.77 25.63 -2.82
C THR A 33 21.36 26.39 -4.01
N ALA A 34 20.51 26.99 -4.85
CA ALA A 34 20.91 27.61 -6.12
C ALA A 34 21.71 26.67 -7.04
N GLY A 35 21.45 25.36 -6.96
CA GLY A 35 22.14 24.33 -7.76
C GLY A 35 23.44 23.80 -7.16
N ASN A 36 23.83 24.22 -5.95
CA ASN A 36 25.09 23.80 -5.33
C ASN A 36 25.03 22.44 -4.63
N SER A 37 23.83 21.88 -4.42
CA SER A 37 23.67 20.51 -3.91
C SER A 37 23.47 19.51 -5.04
N ARG A 38 24.01 18.30 -4.86
CA ARG A 38 23.72 17.16 -5.74
C ARG A 38 22.54 16.39 -5.18
N SER A 39 21.52 16.15 -6.01
CA SER A 39 20.42 15.28 -5.62
C SER A 39 20.86 13.81 -5.59
N PRO A 40 20.45 13.03 -4.56
CA PRO A 40 20.72 11.59 -4.49
C PRO A 40 19.91 10.76 -5.49
N VAL A 41 18.86 11.34 -6.09
CA VAL A 41 17.97 10.67 -7.04
C VAL A 41 17.77 11.54 -8.29
N ARG A 42 17.40 10.92 -9.41
CA ARG A 42 17.08 11.66 -10.64
C ARG A 42 15.82 12.51 -10.48
N GLU A 43 14.75 11.89 -9.99
CA GLU A 43 13.43 12.46 -9.79
C GLU A 43 12.65 11.59 -8.80
N LYS A 44 11.63 12.17 -8.17
CA LYS A 44 10.69 11.47 -7.30
C LYS A 44 9.26 11.59 -7.81
N SER A 45 8.41 10.62 -7.49
CA SER A 45 6.96 10.74 -7.70
C SER A 45 6.36 11.74 -6.73
N VAL A 46 5.36 12.49 -7.19
CA VAL A 46 4.55 13.38 -6.36
C VAL A 46 3.07 13.11 -6.67
N PRO A 47 2.19 13.06 -5.66
CA PRO A 47 0.77 12.90 -5.89
C PRO A 47 0.19 14.13 -6.59
N GLY A 48 -0.78 13.92 -7.47
CA GLY A 48 -1.69 14.94 -7.97
C GLY A 48 -2.72 15.35 -6.93
N LEU A 49 -3.61 16.27 -7.32
CA LEU A 49 -4.62 16.84 -6.41
C LEU A 49 -5.65 15.80 -5.91
N ASP A 50 -5.93 14.79 -6.72
CA ASP A 50 -6.90 13.71 -6.43
C ASP A 50 -6.22 12.38 -6.07
N GLU A 51 -4.89 12.41 -5.81
CA GLU A 51 -4.11 11.23 -5.45
C GLU A 51 -3.73 11.29 -3.97
N ASP A 52 -4.20 10.32 -3.19
CA ASP A 52 -3.81 10.11 -1.80
C ASP A 52 -3.59 8.60 -1.53
N THR A 53 -3.20 8.26 -0.30
CA THR A 53 -3.00 6.88 0.10
C THR A 53 -4.23 6.00 -0.14
N ALA A 54 -5.45 6.53 -0.01
CA ALA A 54 -6.68 5.78 -0.24
C ALA A 54 -6.92 5.53 -1.73
N THR A 55 -6.86 6.56 -2.57
CA THR A 55 -7.14 6.43 -4.02
C THR A 55 -6.08 5.57 -4.71
N MET A 56 -4.80 5.74 -4.35
CA MET A 56 -3.74 4.88 -4.86
C MET A 56 -3.89 3.42 -4.40
N SER A 57 -4.33 3.19 -3.16
CA SER A 57 -4.62 1.84 -2.64
C SER A 57 -5.75 1.16 -3.42
N ILE A 58 -6.80 1.90 -3.77
CA ILE A 58 -7.92 1.40 -4.58
C ILE A 58 -7.43 0.92 -5.94
N GLU A 59 -6.61 1.71 -6.62
CA GLU A 59 -6.11 1.36 -7.95
C GLU A 59 -5.13 0.16 -7.88
N ALA A 60 -4.26 0.12 -6.87
CA ALA A 60 -3.40 -1.04 -6.63
C ALA A 60 -4.22 -2.31 -6.31
N ALA A 61 -5.27 -2.19 -5.50
CA ALA A 61 -6.17 -3.29 -5.14
C ALA A 61 -6.94 -3.84 -6.35
N ARG A 62 -7.47 -2.95 -7.20
CA ARG A 62 -8.13 -3.33 -8.47
C ARG A 62 -7.17 -4.09 -9.38
N ASN A 63 -5.93 -3.64 -9.46
CA ASN A 63 -4.89 -4.33 -10.21
C ASN A 63 -4.55 -5.72 -9.63
N ALA A 64 -4.59 -5.88 -8.30
CA ALA A 64 -4.40 -7.19 -7.65
C ALA A 64 -5.56 -8.14 -7.94
N LEU A 65 -6.80 -7.67 -7.81
CA LEU A 65 -8.01 -8.42 -8.14
C LEU A 65 -8.06 -8.83 -9.61
N ALA A 66 -7.71 -7.92 -10.52
CA ALA A 66 -7.65 -8.21 -11.95
C ALA A 66 -6.62 -9.29 -12.30
N ARG A 67 -5.56 -9.45 -11.50
CA ARG A 67 -4.61 -10.58 -11.69
C ARG A 67 -5.13 -11.88 -11.08
N ALA A 68 -5.74 -11.81 -9.90
CA ALA A 68 -6.23 -12.99 -9.18
C ALA A 68 -7.50 -13.61 -9.79
N GLN A 69 -8.31 -12.83 -10.50
CA GLN A 69 -9.57 -13.29 -11.10
C GLN A 69 -10.54 -13.95 -10.10
N ILE A 70 -10.57 -13.45 -8.85
CA ILE A 70 -11.50 -13.89 -7.80
C ILE A 70 -12.70 -12.95 -7.66
N ASP A 71 -13.78 -13.44 -7.04
CA ASP A 71 -14.88 -12.59 -6.57
C ASP A 71 -14.39 -11.73 -5.39
N PRO A 72 -14.42 -10.38 -5.47
CA PRO A 72 -13.98 -9.52 -4.37
C PRO A 72 -14.68 -9.80 -3.04
N ARG A 73 -15.90 -10.35 -3.05
CA ARG A 73 -16.66 -10.70 -1.84
C ARG A 73 -16.08 -11.89 -1.07
N SER A 74 -15.15 -12.65 -1.65
CA SER A 74 -14.40 -13.68 -0.91
C SER A 74 -13.32 -13.09 0.01
N ILE A 75 -12.96 -11.82 -0.17
CA ILE A 75 -11.96 -11.14 0.65
C ILE A 75 -12.52 -10.88 2.05
N ARG A 76 -11.91 -11.53 3.04
CA ARG A 76 -12.34 -11.46 4.45
C ARG A 76 -11.69 -10.34 5.23
N ALA A 77 -10.57 -9.82 4.77
CA ALA A 77 -9.92 -8.65 5.36
C ALA A 77 -9.24 -7.78 4.30
N VAL A 78 -9.35 -6.46 4.47
CA VAL A 78 -8.65 -5.43 3.70
C VAL A 78 -7.85 -4.56 4.66
N TRP A 79 -6.53 -4.68 4.59
CA TRP A 79 -5.61 -4.03 5.51
C TRP A 79 -4.65 -3.10 4.77
N VAL A 80 -4.56 -1.86 5.23
CA VAL A 80 -3.73 -0.82 4.60
C VAL A 80 -2.66 -0.36 5.58
N GLY A 81 -1.42 -0.79 5.32
CA GLY A 81 -0.23 -0.28 5.95
C GLY A 81 0.22 1.02 5.30
N SER A 82 0.31 2.08 6.10
CA SER A 82 0.78 3.40 5.68
C SER A 82 1.26 4.20 6.90
N GLU A 83 2.07 5.22 6.66
CA GLU A 83 2.33 6.31 7.61
C GLU A 83 1.70 7.64 7.18
N SER A 84 0.90 7.62 6.12
CA SER A 84 0.31 8.79 5.48
C SER A 84 -1.18 8.58 5.20
N HIS A 85 -1.92 7.99 6.15
CA HIS A 85 -3.38 7.86 6.04
C HIS A 85 -4.07 9.23 6.01
N PRO A 86 -5.10 9.43 5.18
CA PRO A 86 -5.80 10.71 5.06
C PRO A 86 -6.66 11.05 6.29
N TYR A 87 -7.06 10.04 7.07
CA TYR A 87 -7.89 10.20 8.25
C TYR A 87 -7.26 9.49 9.45
N ALA A 88 -7.37 10.13 10.63
CA ALA A 88 -6.85 9.54 11.87
C ALA A 88 -7.72 8.40 12.42
N VAL A 89 -9.02 8.41 12.13
CA VAL A 89 -9.99 7.48 12.76
C VAL A 89 -10.73 6.61 11.75
N LYS A 90 -11.06 7.16 10.57
CA LYS A 90 -11.72 6.40 9.50
C LYS A 90 -10.65 5.56 8.77
N PRO A 91 -10.65 4.22 8.90
CA PRO A 91 -9.59 3.42 8.29
C PRO A 91 -9.69 3.49 6.77
N THR A 92 -8.56 3.73 6.11
CA THR A 92 -8.38 3.65 4.67
C THR A 92 -8.83 2.29 4.13
N GLY A 93 -8.57 1.21 4.89
CA GLY A 93 -9.09 -0.12 4.55
C GLY A 93 -10.60 -0.18 4.34
N THR A 94 -11.40 0.63 5.06
CA THR A 94 -12.87 0.66 4.89
C THR A 94 -13.26 1.28 3.55
N ILE A 95 -12.55 2.32 3.12
CA ILE A 95 -12.76 3.01 1.84
C ILE A 95 -12.39 2.06 0.70
N VAL A 96 -11.24 1.39 0.82
CA VAL A 96 -10.77 0.43 -0.18
C VAL A 96 -11.73 -0.75 -0.31
N ALA A 97 -12.15 -1.35 0.82
CA ALA A 97 -13.04 -2.51 0.81
C ALA A 97 -14.37 -2.22 0.08
N GLU A 98 -14.98 -1.07 0.34
CA GLU A 98 -16.20 -0.64 -0.35
C GLU A 98 -15.93 -0.38 -1.84
N ALA A 99 -14.87 0.35 -2.17
CA ALA A 99 -14.56 0.75 -3.54
C ALA A 99 -14.21 -0.42 -4.49
N ILE A 100 -13.75 -1.55 -3.94
CA ILE A 100 -13.47 -2.79 -4.69
C ILE A 100 -14.62 -3.82 -4.62
N GLY A 101 -15.68 -3.54 -3.86
CA GLY A 101 -16.84 -4.44 -3.72
C GLY A 101 -16.61 -5.66 -2.83
N ALA A 102 -15.71 -5.58 -1.84
CA ALA A 102 -15.47 -6.66 -0.88
C ALA A 102 -16.55 -6.73 0.22
N THR A 103 -17.25 -5.63 0.46
CA THR A 103 -18.31 -5.49 1.47
C THR A 103 -19.54 -6.38 1.17
N PRO A 104 -20.41 -6.67 2.15
CA PRO A 104 -20.48 -6.12 3.52
C PRO A 104 -19.72 -6.92 4.57
N ALA A 105 -19.34 -8.15 4.27
CA ALA A 105 -18.66 -9.00 5.23
C ALA A 105 -17.16 -8.87 5.00
N THR A 106 -16.48 -7.87 5.56
CA THR A 106 -15.01 -7.78 5.46
C THR A 106 -14.48 -7.04 6.68
N LEU A 107 -13.39 -7.52 7.27
CA LEU A 107 -12.67 -6.75 8.27
C LEU A 107 -11.82 -5.69 7.58
N ALA A 108 -11.81 -4.48 8.10
CA ALA A 108 -10.99 -3.41 7.56
C ALA A 108 -10.23 -2.70 8.68
N ALA A 109 -8.94 -2.44 8.46
CA ALA A 109 -8.10 -1.76 9.42
C ALA A 109 -6.90 -1.10 8.73
N ASP A 110 -6.37 -0.09 9.39
CA ASP A 110 -5.14 0.59 9.01
C ASP A 110 -4.02 0.14 9.95
N TRP A 111 -2.85 -0.11 9.39
CA TRP A 111 -1.64 -0.48 10.12
C TRP A 111 -0.65 0.67 10.06
N GLN A 112 -0.07 1.04 11.19
CA GLN A 112 0.85 2.17 11.30
C GLN A 112 2.14 1.74 11.99
N PHE A 113 3.24 1.74 11.23
CA PHE A 113 4.60 1.53 11.73
C PHE A 113 5.62 2.01 10.69
N ALA A 114 5.57 3.29 10.33
CA ALA A 114 6.41 3.86 9.27
C ALA A 114 6.40 2.96 8.00
N CYS A 115 7.53 2.90 7.29
CA CYS A 115 7.75 2.01 6.16
C CYS A 115 7.51 0.50 6.45
N LYS A 116 7.43 0.06 7.72
CA LYS A 116 7.19 -1.35 8.07
C LYS A 116 5.70 -1.71 8.01
N ALA A 117 4.81 -0.73 8.07
CA ALA A 117 3.36 -0.93 8.17
C ALA A 117 2.80 -1.93 7.13
N GLY A 118 3.23 -1.84 5.88
CA GLY A 118 2.80 -2.76 4.81
C GLY A 118 3.20 -4.21 5.08
N THR A 119 4.39 -4.44 5.62
CA THR A 119 4.87 -5.80 5.96
C THR A 119 4.18 -6.38 7.18
N GLU A 120 3.79 -5.55 8.15
CA GLU A 120 2.93 -5.98 9.28
C GLU A 120 1.54 -6.43 8.77
N ALA A 121 0.95 -5.68 7.84
CA ALA A 121 -0.31 -6.07 7.20
C ALA A 121 -0.17 -7.42 6.43
N MET A 122 0.96 -7.65 5.76
CA MET A 122 1.26 -8.92 5.11
C MET A 122 1.41 -10.08 6.11
N GLN A 123 2.11 -9.86 7.23
CA GLN A 123 2.26 -10.90 8.27
C GLN A 123 0.92 -11.27 8.88
N ALA A 124 0.07 -10.29 9.15
CA ALA A 124 -1.29 -10.53 9.60
C ALA A 124 -2.08 -11.32 8.55
N ALA A 125 -1.94 -10.99 7.25
CA ALA A 125 -2.65 -11.69 6.17
C ALA A 125 -2.25 -13.16 6.09
N ILE A 126 -0.95 -13.45 6.21
CA ILE A 126 -0.43 -14.82 6.28
C ILE A 126 -1.01 -15.56 7.49
N GLY A 127 -1.10 -14.92 8.66
CA GLY A 127 -1.72 -15.53 9.83
C GLY A 127 -3.22 -15.82 9.64
N PHE A 128 -3.96 -14.91 9.02
CA PHE A 128 -5.41 -15.03 8.81
C PHE A 128 -5.75 -16.13 7.79
N VAL A 129 -5.04 -16.14 6.66
CA VAL A 129 -5.20 -17.16 5.62
C VAL A 129 -4.67 -18.51 6.10
N GLY A 130 -3.52 -18.49 6.78
CA GLY A 130 -2.82 -19.68 7.24
C GLY A 130 -3.47 -20.40 8.41
N SER A 131 -4.31 -19.72 9.19
CA SER A 131 -5.11 -20.34 10.26
C SER A 131 -6.44 -20.90 9.76
N GLY A 132 -6.83 -20.62 8.52
CA GLY A 132 -8.14 -20.98 7.97
C GLY A 132 -9.28 -20.04 8.39
N MET A 133 -8.97 -18.88 9.01
CA MET A 133 -9.99 -17.86 9.32
C MET A 133 -10.54 -17.16 8.06
N ALA A 134 -9.78 -17.19 6.97
CA ALA A 134 -10.14 -16.59 5.69
C ALA A 134 -9.49 -17.35 4.52
N ASP A 135 -10.14 -17.36 3.37
CA ASP A 135 -9.51 -17.81 2.12
C ASP A 135 -8.68 -16.70 1.48
N HIS A 136 -9.21 -15.49 1.41
CA HIS A 136 -8.50 -14.35 0.81
C HIS A 136 -8.39 -13.16 1.75
N VAL A 137 -7.20 -12.57 1.82
CA VAL A 137 -6.93 -11.32 2.53
C VAL A 137 -6.11 -10.38 1.66
N LEU A 138 -6.55 -9.13 1.56
CA LEU A 138 -5.85 -8.09 0.83
C LEU A 138 -5.02 -7.26 1.80
N ALA A 139 -3.69 -7.26 1.64
CA ALA A 139 -2.77 -6.41 2.38
C ALA A 139 -2.11 -5.41 1.43
N ILE A 140 -2.11 -4.14 1.82
CA ILE A 140 -1.64 -3.03 0.99
C ILE A 140 -0.58 -2.27 1.77
N GLY A 141 0.55 -1.97 1.12
CA GLY A 141 1.52 -0.97 1.58
C GLY A 141 1.47 0.21 0.63
N MET A 142 1.02 1.38 1.10
CA MET A 142 0.83 2.57 0.27
C MET A 142 1.20 3.82 1.03
N ASP A 143 1.97 4.71 0.42
CA ASP A 143 2.37 5.96 1.07
C ASP A 143 2.44 7.15 0.12
N THR A 144 2.17 8.32 0.70
CA THR A 144 2.50 9.65 0.18
C THR A 144 3.55 10.27 1.11
N ALA A 145 4.78 9.75 1.10
CA ALA A 145 5.82 10.22 2.01
C ALA A 145 6.11 11.71 1.80
N GLN A 146 6.22 12.45 2.91
CA GLN A 146 6.46 13.89 2.91
C GLN A 146 7.81 14.22 3.56
N GLY A 147 8.48 15.22 3.02
CA GLY A 147 9.66 15.84 3.63
C GLY A 147 9.38 17.30 3.97
N ARG A 148 10.06 17.84 4.99
CA ARG A 148 10.00 19.28 5.25
C ARG A 148 10.67 20.04 4.10
N PRO A 149 10.14 21.21 3.67
CA PRO A 149 10.80 22.04 2.67
C PRO A 149 12.27 22.35 3.04
N GLY A 150 13.19 22.13 2.10
CA GLY A 150 14.63 22.31 2.26
C GLY A 150 15.36 21.18 2.99
N ASP A 151 14.64 20.20 3.53
CA ASP A 151 15.25 19.07 4.25
C ASP A 151 15.81 18.01 3.29
N ALA A 152 16.78 17.22 3.77
CA ALA A 152 17.37 16.13 3.00
C ALA A 152 16.31 15.13 2.51
N LEU A 153 15.28 14.88 3.31
CA LEU A 153 14.20 13.96 2.96
C LEU A 153 13.36 14.46 1.78
N GLU A 154 13.31 15.77 1.50
CA GLU A 154 12.54 16.30 0.37
C GLU A 154 13.02 15.71 -0.97
N TYR A 155 14.30 15.37 -1.10
CA TYR A 155 14.82 14.75 -2.31
C TYR A 155 14.29 13.33 -2.54
N THR A 156 13.99 12.58 -1.47
CA THR A 156 13.74 11.13 -1.54
C THR A 156 12.32 10.72 -1.13
N ALA A 157 11.59 11.56 -0.38
CA ALA A 157 10.20 11.32 -0.03
C ALA A 157 9.30 11.45 -1.26
N GLY A 158 8.79 10.31 -1.74
CA GLY A 158 7.87 10.21 -2.87
C GLY A 158 6.58 9.47 -2.50
N ALA A 159 5.76 9.19 -3.51
CA ALA A 159 4.48 8.53 -3.34
C ALA A 159 4.33 7.26 -4.20
N GLY A 160 3.64 6.26 -3.67
CA GLY A 160 3.33 5.01 -4.35
C GLY A 160 3.29 3.82 -3.40
N GLY A 161 3.05 2.65 -3.97
CA GLY A 161 2.92 1.43 -3.18
C GLY A 161 2.38 0.24 -3.96
N ALA A 162 2.04 -0.81 -3.22
CA ALA A 162 1.56 -2.07 -3.77
C ALA A 162 0.49 -2.73 -2.89
N ALA A 163 -0.39 -3.48 -3.55
CA ALA A 163 -1.40 -4.34 -2.95
C ALA A 163 -1.06 -5.79 -3.26
N TYR A 164 -1.20 -6.66 -2.27
CA TYR A 164 -0.96 -8.09 -2.35
C TYR A 164 -2.18 -8.83 -1.83
N LEU A 165 -2.74 -9.69 -2.66
CA LEU A 165 -3.80 -10.60 -2.27
C LEU A 165 -3.17 -11.91 -1.82
N PHE A 166 -3.40 -12.26 -0.57
CA PHE A 166 -2.97 -13.52 0.03
C PHE A 166 -4.09 -14.55 -0.07
N GLY A 167 -3.72 -15.78 -0.42
CA GLY A 167 -4.62 -16.92 -0.53
C GLY A 167 -3.91 -18.24 -0.21
N PRO A 168 -4.62 -19.37 -0.30
CA PRO A 168 -4.00 -20.69 -0.22
C PRO A 168 -2.84 -20.80 -1.23
N ALA A 169 -1.73 -21.43 -0.84
CA ALA A 169 -0.55 -21.49 -1.72
C ALA A 169 -0.81 -22.25 -3.03
N GLU A 170 -1.80 -23.13 -3.06
CA GLU A 170 -2.26 -23.85 -4.25
C GLU A 170 -2.92 -22.96 -5.32
N GLU A 171 -3.30 -21.73 -4.97
CA GLU A 171 -3.89 -20.74 -5.88
C GLU A 171 -2.86 -19.72 -6.42
N ALA A 172 -1.59 -19.80 -5.99
CA ALA A 172 -0.56 -18.79 -6.26
C ALA A 172 0.26 -19.04 -7.53
#